data_AF-A0A367WTP1-F1
#
_entry.id   AF-A0A367WTP1-F1
#
_cell.length_a   1.000
_cell.length_b   1.000
_cell.length_c   1.000
_cell.angle_alpha   90.00
_cell.angle_beta   90.00
_cell.angle_gamma   90.00
#
_symmetry.space_group_name_H-M   'P 1'
#
loop_
_entity.id
_entity.type
_entity.pdbx_description
1 polymer ?
#
loop_
_entity_poly.entity_id
_entity_poly.type
_entity_poly.pdbx_seq_one_letter_code
_entity_poly.pdbx_strand_id
1 'polypeptide(L)'
;MTKKAPAANSAKAVLACKKGDLVPRIALPGLNDVAIDLTDQRIAGDSLILWTGKKLPSADDLAKTVQFAEQMKKAAIRLFLVVPGHKGTLDEDFKRQLPDDITVMFDPDNRLMPVFDISDQGFVVIRPDGRLGGVFSSPDAPMNGFEMAVAYCQAHADMAASGVIQRQAPVLVVDNVLEPELCDQLLAYWRTGEKQANNVSKGSQSNQAGDVAMKVRNDVVLLDEKLFNEVKNRIVKRVLPEIAKAFQFQTASMEALRIGNYHSKEKGFFGRHRDNKTTFTAHRRFAVSLNLNPLTYKGGQVNFPEYGQALYAPPQGGALVFSCSLLHEAMPVTEGERFGIFTFLTDAAGARQEQEMMAKHRGTVQPLAMKK
;
A
#
# COMPACT_ATOMS: atom_id res chain seq x y z
N MET A 1 -1.75 10.44 -54.06
CA MET A 1 -2.12 10.72 -52.65
C MET A 1 -3.10 9.65 -52.18
N THR A 2 -2.60 8.60 -51.55
CA THR A 2 -3.42 7.54 -50.94
C THR A 2 -3.29 7.67 -49.43
N LYS A 3 -4.36 8.11 -48.76
CA LYS A 3 -4.44 8.22 -47.29
C LYS A 3 -4.44 6.80 -46.71
N LYS A 4 -3.38 6.43 -45.99
CA LYS A 4 -3.37 5.23 -45.14
C LYS A 4 -4.36 5.44 -43.98
N ALA A 5 -5.24 4.47 -43.79
CA ALA A 5 -6.10 4.37 -42.62
C ALA A 5 -5.26 4.27 -41.33
N PRO A 6 -5.74 4.80 -40.19
CA PRO A 6 -5.01 4.71 -38.94
C PRO A 6 -4.97 3.25 -38.46
N ALA A 7 -3.78 2.83 -38.02
CA ALA A 7 -3.55 1.51 -37.46
C ALA A 7 -4.49 1.29 -36.26
N ALA A 8 -5.13 0.12 -36.23
CA ALA A 8 -5.90 -0.34 -35.08
C ALA A 8 -5.02 -0.24 -33.82
N ASN A 9 -5.54 0.44 -32.79
CA ASN A 9 -4.94 0.48 -31.47
C ASN A 9 -4.68 -0.96 -31.01
N SER A 10 -3.41 -1.36 -30.94
CA SER A 10 -3.00 -2.56 -30.23
C SER A 10 -3.59 -2.48 -28.82
N ALA A 11 -4.43 -3.45 -28.45
CA ALA A 11 -5.00 -3.55 -27.11
C ALA A 11 -3.86 -3.42 -26.10
N LYS A 12 -3.84 -2.30 -25.36
CA LYS A 12 -2.91 -2.12 -24.24
C LYS A 12 -3.12 -3.31 -23.31
N ALA A 13 -2.06 -4.07 -23.03
CA ALA A 13 -2.11 -5.14 -22.05
C ALA A 13 -2.75 -4.59 -20.77
N VAL A 14 -3.89 -5.17 -20.38
CA VAL A 14 -4.60 -4.79 -19.17
C VAL A 14 -3.64 -5.10 -18.02
N LEU A 15 -3.16 -4.06 -17.34
CA LEU A 15 -2.29 -4.23 -16.18
C LEU A 15 -3.08 -4.93 -15.10
N ALA A 16 -2.71 -6.17 -14.78
CA ALA A 16 -3.30 -6.92 -13.69
C ALA A 16 -3.17 -6.12 -12.38
N CYS A 17 -4.29 -5.94 -11.69
CA CYS A 17 -4.33 -5.29 -10.38
C CYS A 17 -3.90 -6.31 -9.32
N LYS A 18 -2.94 -5.97 -8.45
CA LYS A 18 -2.43 -6.86 -7.41
C LYS A 18 -2.84 -6.39 -6.01
N LYS A 19 -2.87 -7.31 -5.05
CA LYS A 19 -3.14 -6.99 -3.64
C LYS A 19 -2.29 -5.79 -3.19
N GLY A 20 -2.94 -4.81 -2.56
CA GLY A 20 -2.33 -3.55 -2.12
C GLY A 20 -2.30 -2.43 -3.17
N ASP A 21 -2.54 -2.72 -4.46
CA ASP A 21 -2.71 -1.70 -5.49
C ASP A 21 -4.05 -0.96 -5.31
N LEU A 22 -4.10 0.31 -5.67
CA LEU A 22 -5.38 1.01 -5.84
C LEU A 22 -6.15 0.39 -7.01
N VAL A 23 -7.42 0.10 -6.77
CA VAL A 23 -8.31 -0.41 -7.81
C VAL A 23 -8.68 0.75 -8.74
N PRO A 24 -8.52 0.61 -10.07
CA PRO A 24 -8.99 1.61 -11.02
C PRO A 24 -10.47 1.90 -10.84
N ARG A 25 -10.93 3.10 -11.19
CA ARG A 25 -12.35 3.46 -11.13
C ARG A 25 -13.20 2.45 -11.90
N ILE A 26 -14.14 1.81 -11.22
CA ILE A 26 -15.14 0.91 -11.80
C ILE A 26 -16.49 1.62 -11.71
N ALA A 27 -17.06 1.93 -12.87
CA ALA A 27 -18.41 2.48 -12.99
C ALA A 27 -19.17 1.67 -14.04
N LEU A 28 -20.19 0.93 -13.60
CA LEU A 28 -20.95 0.00 -14.43
C LEU A 28 -22.47 0.23 -14.30
N PRO A 29 -23.27 0.02 -15.35
CA PRO A 29 -24.72 0.16 -15.28
C PRO A 29 -25.35 -0.83 -14.28
N GLY A 30 -26.30 -0.35 -13.48
CA GLY A 30 -27.16 -1.17 -12.63
C GLY A 30 -28.46 -1.60 -13.31
N LEU A 31 -29.39 -2.18 -12.54
CA LEU A 31 -30.68 -2.68 -13.04
C LEU A 31 -31.58 -1.62 -13.69
N ASN A 32 -31.43 -0.36 -13.29
CA ASN A 32 -32.18 0.79 -13.82
C ASN A 32 -31.42 1.55 -14.92
N ASP A 33 -30.38 0.95 -15.50
CA ASP A 33 -29.45 1.58 -16.46
C ASP A 33 -28.68 2.79 -15.94
N VAL A 34 -28.77 3.11 -14.63
CA VAL A 34 -27.95 4.15 -14.01
C VAL A 34 -26.60 3.55 -13.63
N ALA A 35 -25.51 4.24 -13.98
CA ALA A 35 -24.18 3.80 -13.63
C ALA A 35 -23.95 3.87 -12.11
N ILE A 36 -23.45 2.77 -11.54
CA ILE A 36 -22.99 2.65 -10.17
C ILE A 36 -21.47 2.80 -10.20
N ASP A 37 -20.99 3.91 -9.64
CA ASP A 37 -19.57 4.20 -9.50
C ASP A 37 -19.09 3.73 -8.13
N LEU A 38 -18.23 2.71 -8.09
CA LEU A 38 -17.71 2.18 -6.83
C LEU A 38 -16.84 3.18 -6.04
N THR A 39 -16.45 4.28 -6.67
CA THR A 39 -15.72 5.39 -6.01
C THR A 39 -16.63 6.50 -5.49
N ASP A 40 -17.95 6.40 -5.68
CA ASP A 40 -18.92 7.34 -5.11
C ASP A 40 -18.77 7.37 -3.57
N GLN A 41 -18.75 8.56 -2.99
CA GLN A 41 -18.54 8.76 -1.55
C GLN A 41 -19.59 8.11 -0.64
N ARG A 42 -20.74 7.69 -1.20
CA ARG A 42 -21.77 6.92 -0.48
C ARG A 42 -21.50 5.42 -0.46
N ILE A 43 -20.54 4.95 -1.26
CA ILE A 43 -20.10 3.55 -1.37
C ILE A 43 -18.68 3.41 -0.82
N ALA A 44 -17.77 4.32 -1.20
CA ALA A 44 -16.41 4.35 -0.70
C ALA A 44 -16.39 4.45 0.85
N GLY A 45 -15.44 3.77 1.47
CA GLY A 45 -15.36 3.63 2.94
C GLY A 45 -15.93 2.32 3.47
N ASP A 46 -16.73 1.61 2.68
CA ASP A 46 -17.15 0.24 2.97
C ASP A 46 -16.22 -0.79 2.31
N SER A 47 -16.22 -2.02 2.82
CA SER A 47 -15.58 -3.14 2.12
C SER A 47 -16.51 -3.60 0.99
N LEU A 48 -16.01 -3.73 -0.23
CA LEU A 48 -16.81 -4.15 -1.38
C LEU A 48 -16.40 -5.55 -1.80
N ILE A 49 -17.36 -6.44 -1.99
CA ILE A 49 -17.17 -7.75 -2.62
C ILE A 49 -17.82 -7.72 -3.99
N LEU A 50 -17.03 -7.86 -5.06
CA LEU A 50 -17.55 -8.02 -6.42
C LEU A 50 -17.55 -9.51 -6.77
N TRP A 51 -18.74 -10.09 -6.83
CA TRP A 51 -18.97 -11.45 -7.30
C TRP A 51 -19.16 -11.44 -8.81
N THR A 52 -18.27 -12.08 -9.55
CA THR A 52 -18.39 -12.19 -11.01
C THR A 52 -17.98 -13.58 -11.50
N GLY A 53 -18.56 -14.02 -12.61
CA GLY A 53 -18.20 -15.27 -13.25
C GLY A 53 -18.93 -15.53 -14.55
N LYS A 54 -18.56 -16.63 -15.23
CA LYS A 54 -19.14 -17.03 -16.53
C LYS A 54 -20.61 -17.44 -16.46
N LYS A 55 -21.06 -17.88 -15.29
CA LYS A 55 -22.43 -18.36 -15.04
C LYS A 55 -23.08 -17.47 -14.00
N LEU A 56 -24.41 -17.35 -14.10
CA LEU A 56 -25.19 -16.74 -13.04
C LEU A 56 -25.20 -17.64 -11.80
N PRO A 57 -25.27 -17.04 -10.59
CA PRO A 57 -25.49 -17.77 -9.35
C PRO A 57 -26.71 -18.70 -9.40
N SER A 58 -26.64 -19.85 -8.75
CA SER A 58 -27.83 -20.66 -8.48
C SER A 58 -28.64 -20.08 -7.32
N ALA A 59 -29.87 -20.56 -7.13
CA ALA A 59 -30.69 -20.21 -5.97
C ALA A 59 -30.01 -20.58 -4.64
N ASP A 60 -29.29 -21.70 -4.59
CA ASP A 60 -28.54 -22.14 -3.42
C ASP A 60 -27.35 -21.21 -3.13
N ASP A 61 -26.67 -20.71 -4.17
CA ASP A 61 -25.58 -19.74 -4.00
C ASP A 61 -26.11 -18.42 -3.42
N LEU A 62 -27.25 -17.93 -3.91
CA LEU A 62 -27.91 -16.73 -3.38
C LEU A 62 -28.41 -16.94 -1.94
N ALA A 63 -28.99 -18.11 -1.63
CA ALA A 63 -29.42 -18.44 -0.27
C ALA A 63 -28.23 -18.47 0.70
N LYS A 64 -27.06 -18.91 0.24
CA LYS A 64 -25.84 -18.90 1.04
C LYS A 64 -25.37 -17.48 1.39
N THR A 65 -25.51 -16.49 0.50
CA THR A 65 -25.13 -15.10 0.84
C THR A 65 -26.02 -14.51 1.94
N VAL A 66 -27.31 -14.90 1.99
CA VAL A 66 -28.26 -14.46 3.03
C VAL A 66 -27.81 -14.92 4.42
N GLN A 67 -27.17 -16.09 4.54
CA GLN A 67 -26.64 -16.59 5.81
C GLN A 67 -25.54 -15.67 6.40
N PHE A 68 -24.89 -14.85 5.56
CA PHE A 68 -23.85 -13.91 5.95
C PHE A 68 -24.33 -12.46 6.09
N ALA A 69 -25.62 -12.17 5.89
CA ALA A 69 -26.16 -10.80 5.87
C ALA A 69 -25.81 -10.01 7.14
N GLU A 70 -26.02 -10.60 8.33
CA GLU A 70 -25.70 -9.95 9.61
C GLU A 70 -24.18 -9.72 9.79
N GLN A 71 -23.35 -10.65 9.32
CA GLN A 71 -21.89 -10.48 9.37
C GLN A 71 -21.45 -9.36 8.42
N MET A 72 -21.96 -9.36 7.19
CA MET A 72 -21.68 -8.32 6.21
C MET A 72 -22.08 -6.94 6.71
N LYS A 73 -23.27 -6.81 7.30
CA LYS A 73 -23.75 -5.57 7.90
C LYS A 73 -22.84 -5.06 9.03
N LYS A 74 -22.42 -5.95 9.94
CA LYS A 74 -21.52 -5.58 11.06
C LYS A 74 -20.15 -5.11 10.60
N ALA A 75 -19.61 -5.72 9.54
CA ALA A 75 -18.31 -5.38 8.98
C ALA A 75 -18.37 -4.32 7.86
N ALA A 76 -19.53 -3.67 7.66
CA ALA A 76 -19.75 -2.69 6.58
C ALA A 76 -19.32 -3.23 5.20
N ILE A 77 -19.78 -4.44 4.88
CA ILE A 77 -19.52 -5.12 3.61
C ILE A 77 -20.71 -4.90 2.67
N ARG A 78 -20.42 -4.51 1.43
CA ARG A 78 -21.40 -4.45 0.34
C ARG A 78 -21.10 -5.51 -0.72
N LEU A 79 -22.11 -6.30 -1.04
CA LEU A 79 -22.01 -7.34 -2.07
C LEU A 79 -22.58 -6.83 -3.39
N PHE A 80 -21.75 -6.89 -4.43
CA PHE A 80 -22.13 -6.58 -5.80
C PHE A 80 -22.08 -7.85 -6.64
N LEU A 81 -23.18 -8.19 -7.28
CA LEU A 81 -23.19 -9.21 -8.33
C LEU A 81 -22.90 -8.51 -9.67
N VAL A 82 -21.74 -8.78 -10.24
CA VAL A 82 -21.32 -8.22 -11.52
C VAL A 82 -21.49 -9.25 -12.64
N VAL A 83 -22.53 -9.02 -13.45
CA VAL A 83 -22.96 -9.91 -14.52
C VAL A 83 -22.31 -9.50 -15.84
N PRO A 84 -21.54 -10.39 -16.51
CA PRO A 84 -21.09 -10.13 -17.87
C PRO A 84 -22.29 -9.94 -18.81
N GLY A 85 -22.28 -8.85 -19.59
CA GLY A 85 -23.37 -8.50 -20.50
C GLY A 85 -24.19 -7.28 -20.05
N HIS A 86 -25.51 -7.35 -20.17
CA HIS A 86 -26.41 -6.21 -19.99
C HIS A 86 -27.65 -6.61 -19.19
N LYS A 87 -28.54 -5.66 -18.86
CA LYS A 87 -29.75 -5.94 -18.07
C LYS A 87 -30.64 -7.07 -18.62
N GLY A 88 -30.60 -7.29 -19.95
CA GLY A 88 -31.33 -8.36 -20.64
C GLY A 88 -30.74 -9.75 -20.42
N THR A 89 -29.54 -9.86 -19.85
CA THR A 89 -28.93 -11.13 -19.43
C THR A 89 -29.70 -11.79 -18.29
N LEU A 90 -30.47 -11.02 -17.50
CA LEU A 90 -31.26 -11.54 -16.38
C LEU A 90 -32.74 -11.63 -16.76
N ASP A 91 -33.32 -12.82 -16.60
CA ASP A 91 -34.77 -13.01 -16.68
C ASP A 91 -35.49 -12.51 -15.41
N GLU A 92 -36.83 -12.44 -15.47
CA GLU A 92 -37.65 -11.96 -14.37
C GLU A 92 -37.68 -12.93 -13.17
N ASP A 93 -37.47 -14.22 -13.41
CA ASP A 93 -37.46 -15.23 -12.34
C ASP A 93 -36.20 -15.12 -11.48
N PHE A 94 -35.04 -14.90 -12.10
CA PHE A 94 -33.79 -14.64 -11.42
C PHE A 94 -33.86 -13.32 -10.64
N LYS A 95 -34.41 -12.26 -11.24
CA LYS A 95 -34.58 -10.96 -10.56
C LYS A 95 -35.43 -11.09 -9.30
N ARG A 96 -36.48 -11.92 -9.32
CA ARG A 96 -37.33 -12.19 -8.14
C ARG A 96 -36.62 -12.97 -7.02
N GLN A 97 -35.53 -13.67 -7.34
CA GLN A 97 -34.75 -14.45 -6.36
C GLN A 97 -33.59 -13.66 -5.75
N LEU A 98 -33.27 -12.48 -6.28
CA LEU A 98 -32.18 -11.65 -5.77
C LEU A 98 -32.48 -11.19 -4.34
N PRO A 99 -31.58 -11.45 -3.37
CA PRO A 99 -31.67 -10.85 -2.05
C PRO A 99 -31.55 -9.32 -2.11
N ASP A 100 -32.28 -8.61 -1.24
CA ASP A 100 -32.29 -7.13 -1.18
C ASP A 100 -30.90 -6.53 -0.93
N ASP A 101 -30.01 -7.26 -0.23
CA ASP A 101 -28.66 -6.80 0.11
C ASP A 101 -27.65 -6.97 -1.05
N ILE A 102 -28.05 -7.55 -2.19
CA ILE A 102 -27.20 -7.68 -3.37
C ILE A 102 -27.48 -6.55 -4.35
N THR A 103 -26.46 -5.76 -4.65
CA THR A 103 -26.52 -4.77 -5.73
C THR A 103 -26.04 -5.38 -7.05
N VAL A 104 -26.86 -5.36 -8.09
CA VAL A 104 -26.48 -5.89 -9.40
C VAL A 104 -25.87 -4.80 -10.28
N MET A 105 -24.74 -5.14 -10.92
CA MET A 105 -24.05 -4.34 -11.94
C MET A 105 -23.81 -5.19 -13.19
N PHE A 106 -23.72 -4.56 -14.35
CA PHE A 106 -23.46 -5.23 -15.62
C PHE A 106 -22.12 -4.81 -16.20
N ASP A 107 -21.31 -5.77 -16.64
CA ASP A 107 -20.04 -5.54 -17.35
C ASP A 107 -20.18 -6.00 -18.81
N PRO A 108 -20.66 -5.13 -19.73
CA PRO A 108 -20.96 -5.51 -21.12
C PRO A 108 -19.76 -6.04 -21.90
N ASP A 109 -18.57 -5.57 -21.54
CA ASP A 109 -17.33 -5.87 -22.24
C ASP A 109 -16.49 -6.93 -21.51
N ASN A 110 -16.99 -7.48 -20.40
CA ASN A 110 -16.28 -8.43 -19.54
C ASN A 110 -14.83 -7.98 -19.21
N ARG A 111 -14.68 -6.71 -18.81
CA ARG A 111 -13.38 -6.10 -18.52
C ARG A 111 -12.86 -6.48 -17.13
N LEU A 112 -13.73 -6.79 -16.17
CA LEU A 112 -13.30 -7.08 -14.80
C LEU A 112 -12.57 -8.41 -14.68
N MET A 113 -13.09 -9.49 -15.27
CA MET A 113 -12.48 -10.81 -15.12
C MET A 113 -11.00 -10.82 -15.58
N PRO A 114 -10.62 -10.25 -16.74
CA PRO A 114 -9.21 -10.14 -17.14
C PRO A 114 -8.36 -9.24 -16.25
N VAL A 115 -8.89 -8.12 -15.74
CA VAL A 115 -8.14 -7.20 -14.85
C VAL A 115 -7.71 -7.89 -13.55
N PHE A 116 -8.54 -8.79 -13.05
CA PHE A 116 -8.37 -9.49 -11.77
C PHE A 116 -7.96 -10.95 -11.92
N ASP A 117 -7.58 -11.39 -13.13
CA ASP A 117 -7.13 -12.75 -13.43
C ASP A 117 -8.15 -13.85 -13.02
N ILE A 118 -9.44 -13.58 -13.26
CA ILE A 118 -10.54 -14.51 -12.95
C ILE A 118 -10.84 -15.36 -14.18
N SER A 119 -10.72 -16.69 -14.05
CA SER A 119 -10.89 -17.63 -15.17
C SER A 119 -12.29 -18.22 -15.27
N ASP A 120 -13.03 -18.36 -14.18
CA ASP A 120 -14.38 -18.92 -14.16
C ASP A 120 -15.34 -18.11 -13.27
N GLN A 121 -15.13 -18.16 -11.95
CA GLN A 121 -15.84 -17.35 -10.95
C GLN A 121 -14.85 -16.83 -9.91
N GLY A 122 -15.06 -15.61 -9.42
CA GLY A 122 -14.26 -15.04 -8.34
C GLY A 122 -14.98 -13.95 -7.57
N PHE A 123 -14.43 -13.66 -6.39
CA PHE A 123 -14.87 -12.64 -5.47
C PHE A 123 -13.73 -11.64 -5.28
N VAL A 124 -13.86 -10.45 -5.87
CA VAL A 124 -12.87 -9.38 -5.76
C VAL A 124 -13.19 -8.55 -4.52
N VAL A 125 -12.25 -8.44 -3.60
CA VAL A 125 -12.41 -7.58 -2.42
C VAL A 125 -11.73 -6.24 -2.63
N ILE A 126 -12.50 -5.17 -2.60
CA ILE A 126 -12.00 -3.78 -2.54
C ILE A 126 -12.17 -3.30 -1.11
N ARG A 127 -11.08 -2.84 -0.50
CA ARG A 127 -11.09 -2.34 0.87
C ARG A 127 -11.70 -0.93 0.97
N PRO A 128 -12.06 -0.47 2.18
CA PRO A 128 -12.52 0.90 2.45
C PRO A 128 -11.65 2.01 1.86
N ASP A 129 -10.34 1.77 1.75
CA ASP A 129 -9.35 2.70 1.21
C ASP A 129 -9.18 2.61 -0.32
N GLY A 130 -10.02 1.83 -1.00
CA GLY A 130 -10.01 1.64 -2.46
C GLY A 130 -8.92 0.71 -2.98
N ARG A 131 -8.16 0.05 -2.08
CA ARG A 131 -7.10 -0.88 -2.48
C ARG A 131 -7.61 -2.31 -2.61
N LEU A 132 -7.02 -3.07 -3.52
CA LEU A 132 -7.36 -4.48 -3.71
C LEU A 132 -6.93 -5.27 -2.47
N GLY A 133 -7.90 -5.86 -1.77
CA GLY A 133 -7.66 -6.77 -0.65
C GLY A 133 -7.23 -8.16 -1.12
N GLY A 134 -7.82 -8.62 -2.22
CA GLY A 134 -7.52 -9.90 -2.86
C GLY A 134 -8.60 -10.31 -3.86
N VAL A 135 -8.33 -11.41 -4.56
CA VAL A 135 -9.30 -12.12 -5.41
C VAL A 135 -9.42 -13.53 -4.85
N PHE A 136 -10.63 -13.91 -4.47
CA PHE A 136 -10.90 -15.17 -3.80
C PHE A 136 -11.72 -16.07 -4.72
N SER A 137 -11.29 -17.32 -4.86
CA SER A 137 -11.96 -18.32 -5.69
C SER A 137 -11.65 -19.71 -5.17
N SER A 138 -12.54 -20.67 -5.43
CA SER A 138 -12.30 -22.09 -5.20
C SER A 138 -12.85 -22.87 -6.39
N PRO A 139 -12.02 -23.65 -7.11
CA PRO A 139 -12.47 -24.38 -8.30
C PRO A 139 -13.57 -25.41 -8.02
N ASP A 140 -13.44 -26.15 -6.91
CA ASP A 140 -14.33 -27.28 -6.60
C ASP A 140 -15.57 -26.87 -5.79
N ALA A 141 -15.50 -25.74 -5.09
CA ALA A 141 -16.57 -25.23 -4.25
C ALA A 141 -16.62 -23.70 -4.33
N PRO A 142 -17.19 -23.12 -5.40
CA PRO A 142 -17.07 -21.69 -5.71
C PRO A 142 -17.44 -20.76 -4.54
N MET A 143 -18.47 -21.11 -3.77
CA MET A 143 -18.90 -20.32 -2.61
C MET A 143 -17.94 -20.34 -1.42
N ASN A 144 -16.94 -21.23 -1.37
CA ASN A 144 -15.85 -21.09 -0.41
C ASN A 144 -15.02 -19.83 -0.70
N GLY A 145 -14.96 -19.39 -1.98
CA GLY A 145 -14.39 -18.10 -2.36
C GLY A 145 -15.11 -16.92 -1.71
N PHE A 146 -16.45 -16.98 -1.65
CA PHE A 146 -17.26 -15.96 -0.99
C PHE A 146 -16.99 -15.92 0.52
N GLU A 147 -16.96 -17.08 1.18
CA GLU A 147 -16.66 -17.16 2.61
C GLU A 147 -15.27 -16.59 2.94
N MET A 148 -14.25 -16.90 2.12
CA MET A 148 -12.91 -16.33 2.28
C MET A 148 -12.91 -14.81 2.10
N ALA A 149 -13.67 -14.28 1.14
CA ALA A 149 -13.81 -12.84 0.92
C ALA A 149 -14.47 -12.14 2.13
N VAL A 150 -15.57 -12.70 2.65
CA VAL A 150 -16.25 -12.17 3.85
C VAL A 150 -15.33 -12.25 5.07
N ALA A 151 -14.63 -13.36 5.28
CA ALA A 151 -13.68 -13.53 6.38
C ALA A 151 -12.51 -12.53 6.29
N TYR A 152 -12.01 -12.25 5.08
CA TYR A 152 -10.99 -11.22 4.88
C TYR A 152 -11.49 -9.83 5.26
N CYS A 153 -12.69 -9.44 4.80
CA CYS A 153 -13.30 -8.16 5.14
C CYS A 153 -13.55 -8.03 6.64
N GLN A 154 -14.03 -9.09 7.29
CA GLN A 154 -14.21 -9.13 8.74
C GLN A 154 -12.89 -8.93 9.48
N ALA A 155 -11.85 -9.66 9.11
CA ALA A 155 -10.53 -9.51 9.73
C ALA A 155 -9.96 -8.09 9.55
N HIS A 156 -10.21 -7.46 8.39
CA HIS A 156 -9.82 -6.07 8.15
C HIS A 156 -10.60 -5.09 9.03
N ALA A 157 -11.91 -5.29 9.17
CA ALA A 157 -12.76 -4.48 10.05
C ALA A 157 -12.35 -4.63 11.54
N ASP A 158 -12.05 -5.85 11.98
CA ASP A 158 -11.64 -6.14 13.37
C ASP A 158 -10.27 -5.53 13.72
N MET A 159 -9.38 -5.39 12.73
CA MET A 159 -8.09 -4.71 12.90
C MET A 159 -8.23 -3.18 13.05
N ALA A 160 -9.31 -2.60 12.54
CA ALA A 160 -9.58 -1.19 12.72
C ALA A 160 -10.14 -0.95 14.14
N ALA A 161 -9.34 -0.33 15.00
CA ALA A 161 -9.77 -0.01 16.35
C ALA A 161 -11.05 0.85 16.32
N SER A 162 -12.14 0.32 16.86
CA SER A 162 -13.36 1.09 17.07
C SER A 162 -13.22 1.89 18.37
N GLY A 163 -12.93 3.18 18.26
CA GLY A 163 -12.76 4.04 19.42
C GLY A 163 -12.60 5.51 19.04
N VAL A 164 -12.93 6.39 19.99
CA VAL A 164 -12.76 7.84 19.80
C VAL A 164 -11.28 8.19 19.95
N ILE A 165 -10.64 8.61 18.86
CA ILE A 165 -9.26 9.07 18.86
C ILE A 165 -9.22 10.56 19.25
N GLN A 166 -8.75 10.85 20.46
CA GLN A 166 -8.65 12.23 20.98
C GLN A 166 -7.36 12.93 20.52
N ARG A 167 -6.30 12.17 20.22
CA ARG A 167 -5.01 12.70 19.76
C ARG A 167 -4.27 11.64 18.96
N GLN A 168 -3.68 12.03 17.84
CA GLN A 168 -2.81 11.18 17.02
C GLN A 168 -1.74 12.01 16.33
N ALA A 169 -0.59 11.41 16.02
CA ALA A 169 0.39 12.02 15.13
C ALA A 169 -0.16 12.11 13.70
N PRO A 170 0.17 13.17 12.92
CA PRO A 170 -0.28 13.33 11.54
C PRO A 170 0.58 12.46 10.61
N VAL A 171 0.37 11.16 10.69
CA VAL A 171 1.15 10.13 9.99
C VAL A 171 0.22 9.21 9.21
N LEU A 172 0.73 8.61 8.14
CA LEU A 172 0.03 7.58 7.40
C LEU A 172 0.64 6.22 7.70
N VAL A 173 -0.21 5.25 8.02
CA VAL A 173 0.14 3.83 8.03
C VAL A 173 -0.46 3.20 6.79
N VAL A 174 0.39 2.69 5.92
CA VAL A 174 0.00 2.08 4.64
C VAL A 174 0.43 0.64 4.67
N ASP A 175 -0.48 -0.30 4.85
CA ASP A 175 -0.21 -1.73 4.82
C ASP A 175 -0.12 -2.30 3.39
N ASN A 176 0.39 -3.53 3.25
CA ASN A 176 0.52 -4.24 1.97
C ASN A 176 1.24 -3.44 0.86
N VAL A 177 2.24 -2.62 1.22
CA VAL A 177 3.05 -1.90 0.22
C VAL A 177 3.99 -2.85 -0.49
N LEU A 178 4.71 -3.69 0.26
CA LEU A 178 5.57 -4.74 -0.30
C LEU A 178 4.94 -6.11 -0.05
N GLU A 179 5.04 -6.97 -1.05
CA GLU A 179 4.71 -8.39 -0.91
C GLU A 179 5.70 -9.09 0.04
N PRO A 180 5.29 -10.14 0.77
CA PRO A 180 6.19 -10.90 1.66
C PRO A 180 7.44 -11.43 0.94
N GLU A 181 7.30 -11.91 -0.29
CA GLU A 181 8.40 -12.46 -1.07
C GLU A 181 9.44 -11.38 -1.43
N LEU A 182 8.99 -10.15 -1.67
CA LEU A 182 9.89 -9.01 -1.90
C LEU A 182 10.59 -8.62 -0.59
N CYS A 183 9.89 -8.67 0.56
CA CYS A 183 10.52 -8.45 1.86
C CYS A 183 11.64 -9.46 2.12
N ASP A 184 11.42 -10.74 1.81
CA ASP A 184 12.42 -11.80 1.99
C ASP A 184 13.65 -11.58 1.09
N GLN A 185 13.46 -11.15 -0.16
CA GLN A 185 14.55 -10.80 -1.07
C GLN A 185 15.38 -9.63 -0.52
N LEU A 186 14.73 -8.60 0.04
CA LEU A 186 15.40 -7.46 0.64
C LEU A 186 16.17 -7.84 1.91
N LEU A 187 15.63 -8.73 2.74
CA LEU A 187 16.32 -9.27 3.90
C LEU A 187 17.54 -10.11 3.48
N ALA A 188 17.41 -10.92 2.43
CA ALA A 188 18.53 -11.67 1.86
C ALA A 188 19.63 -10.73 1.33
N TYR A 189 19.26 -9.66 0.62
CA TYR A 189 20.19 -8.63 0.16
C TYR A 189 20.92 -7.97 1.33
N TRP A 190 20.19 -7.60 2.38
CA TRP A 190 20.82 -7.03 3.57
C TRP A 190 21.82 -7.98 4.21
N ARG A 191 21.53 -9.30 4.32
CA ARG A 191 22.43 -10.28 4.95
C ARG A 191 23.80 -10.31 4.29
N THR A 192 23.87 -10.28 2.97
CA THR A 192 25.13 -10.35 2.20
C THR A 192 25.77 -8.98 1.93
N GLY A 193 25.05 -7.88 2.12
CA GLY A 193 25.54 -6.53 1.84
C GLY A 193 26.59 -6.02 2.85
N GLU A 194 27.38 -5.03 2.42
CA GLU A 194 28.35 -4.35 3.29
C GLU A 194 27.64 -3.47 4.33
N LYS A 195 27.94 -3.68 5.62
CA LYS A 195 27.25 -3.01 6.73
C LYS A 195 27.90 -1.68 7.03
N GLN A 196 27.08 -0.64 7.12
CA GLN A 196 27.47 0.70 7.57
C GLN A 196 26.81 0.98 8.93
N ALA A 197 27.61 1.11 9.99
CA ALA A 197 27.11 1.35 11.34
C ALA A 197 26.87 2.85 11.62
N ASN A 198 25.71 3.17 12.19
CA ASN A 198 25.43 4.42 12.92
C ASN A 198 25.55 5.75 12.13
N ASN A 199 25.48 5.71 10.80
CA ASN A 199 25.58 6.92 9.97
C ASN A 199 24.46 7.93 10.29
N VAL A 200 24.86 9.17 10.60
CA VAL A 200 23.99 10.35 10.80
C VAL A 200 24.57 11.56 10.06
N SER A 201 23.72 12.43 9.51
CA SER A 201 24.17 13.69 8.89
C SER A 201 24.41 14.75 9.96
N LYS A 202 25.61 15.36 9.99
CA LYS A 202 25.98 16.44 10.91
C LYS A 202 26.35 17.69 10.13
N GLY A 203 25.58 18.78 10.29
CA GLY A 203 25.94 20.16 9.96
C GLY A 203 26.59 20.43 8.59
N SER A 204 27.90 20.16 8.49
CA SER A 204 28.78 20.49 7.36
C SER A 204 29.22 19.28 6.50
N GLN A 205 28.88 18.02 6.85
CA GLN A 205 29.25 16.84 6.06
C GLN A 205 28.14 15.77 6.03
N SER A 206 28.04 15.03 4.91
CA SER A 206 26.90 14.14 4.62
C SER A 206 26.86 12.85 5.44
N ASN A 207 28.00 12.30 5.87
CA ASN A 207 28.12 11.12 6.74
C ASN A 207 29.46 11.15 7.51
N GLN A 208 29.44 11.03 8.84
CA GLN A 208 30.62 10.69 9.66
C GLN A 208 30.29 9.51 10.59
N ALA A 209 31.32 8.78 11.03
CA ALA A 209 31.22 7.70 12.01
C ALA A 209 30.38 8.13 13.24
N GLY A 210 29.41 7.29 13.59
CA GLY A 210 28.22 7.66 14.34
C GLY A 210 28.42 8.13 15.77
N ASP A 211 27.54 9.06 16.18
CA ASP A 211 27.29 9.36 17.57
C ASP A 211 26.43 8.23 18.16
N VAL A 212 27.07 7.27 18.82
CA VAL A 212 26.40 6.10 19.43
C VAL A 212 25.38 6.54 20.50
N ALA A 213 25.51 7.76 21.03
CA ALA A 213 24.50 8.32 21.93
C ALA A 213 23.18 8.66 21.22
N MET A 214 23.19 8.82 19.89
CA MET A 214 22.03 9.21 19.09
C MET A 214 21.44 8.04 18.29
N LYS A 215 22.26 7.16 17.72
CA LYS A 215 21.78 6.11 16.80
C LYS A 215 22.61 4.84 16.90
N VAL A 216 21.93 3.71 17.04
CA VAL A 216 22.48 2.35 16.98
C VAL A 216 21.71 1.55 15.93
N ARG A 217 22.28 1.44 14.73
CA ARG A 217 21.67 0.75 13.57
C ARG A 217 22.71 0.35 12.53
N ASN A 218 22.56 -0.85 11.98
CA ASN A 218 23.36 -1.34 10.86
C ASN A 218 22.60 -1.16 9.53
N ASP A 219 23.13 -0.31 8.65
CA ASP A 219 22.54 0.04 7.36
C ASP A 219 23.24 -0.68 6.19
N VAL A 220 22.48 -1.06 5.16
CA VAL A 220 22.98 -1.44 3.82
C VAL A 220 22.28 -0.54 2.80
N VAL A 221 23.04 0.11 1.92
CA VAL A 221 22.46 0.89 0.81
C VAL A 221 22.03 -0.07 -0.29
N LEU A 222 20.79 0.05 -0.77
CA LEU A 222 20.27 -0.78 -1.85
C LEU A 222 20.78 -0.24 -3.20
N LEU A 223 21.84 -0.88 -3.71
CA LEU A 223 22.49 -0.50 -4.98
C LEU A 223 22.08 -1.39 -6.15
N ASP A 224 21.40 -2.51 -5.89
CA ASP A 224 20.85 -3.37 -6.95
C ASP A 224 19.70 -2.63 -7.65
N GLU A 225 19.89 -2.28 -8.93
CA GLU A 225 18.94 -1.46 -9.68
C GLU A 225 17.59 -2.16 -9.88
N LYS A 226 17.57 -3.49 -10.03
CA LYS A 226 16.34 -4.24 -10.23
C LYS A 226 15.49 -4.21 -8.96
N LEU A 227 16.08 -4.58 -7.83
CA LEU A 227 15.42 -4.62 -6.53
C LEU A 227 15.03 -3.21 -6.05
N PHE A 228 15.88 -2.21 -6.32
CA PHE A 228 15.54 -0.80 -6.10
C PHE A 228 14.29 -0.39 -6.88
N ASN A 229 14.23 -0.72 -8.18
CA ASN A 229 13.09 -0.38 -9.02
C ASN A 229 11.81 -1.12 -8.62
N GLU A 230 11.92 -2.36 -8.13
CA GLU A 230 10.77 -3.09 -7.57
C GLU A 230 10.17 -2.37 -6.36
N VAL A 231 10.99 -1.96 -5.39
CA VAL A 231 10.55 -1.20 -4.22
C VAL A 231 10.01 0.18 -4.62
N LYS A 232 10.73 0.91 -5.47
CA LYS A 232 10.30 2.21 -5.99
C LYS A 232 8.93 2.13 -6.65
N ASN A 233 8.70 1.13 -7.48
CA ASN A 233 7.41 0.93 -8.15
C ASN A 233 6.26 0.72 -7.15
N ARG A 234 6.51 0.03 -6.03
CA ARG A 234 5.52 -0.13 -4.96
C ARG A 234 5.23 1.16 -4.22
N ILE A 235 6.26 1.94 -3.88
CA ILE A 235 6.08 3.27 -3.28
C ILE A 235 5.26 4.17 -4.22
N VAL A 236 5.62 4.21 -5.51
CA VAL A 236 4.90 5.03 -6.51
C VAL A 236 3.43 4.63 -6.64
N LYS A 237 3.13 3.32 -6.68
CA LYS A 237 1.75 2.85 -6.88
C LYS A 237 0.90 2.84 -5.63
N ARG A 238 1.48 2.60 -4.45
CA ARG A 238 0.74 2.29 -3.22
C ARG A 238 0.90 3.34 -2.11
N VAL A 239 1.95 4.17 -2.15
CA VAL A 239 2.24 5.17 -1.11
C VAL A 239 2.02 6.59 -1.61
N LEU A 240 2.54 6.96 -2.79
CA LEU A 240 2.40 8.33 -3.29
C LEU A 240 0.96 8.78 -3.47
N PRO A 241 0.00 7.94 -3.94
CA PRO A 241 -1.40 8.33 -4.00
C PRO A 241 -2.00 8.65 -2.62
N GLU A 242 -1.58 7.94 -1.58
CA GLU A 242 -2.03 8.19 -0.20
C GLU A 242 -1.48 9.53 0.33
N ILE A 243 -0.22 9.86 0.01
CA ILE A 243 0.37 11.17 0.32
C ILE A 243 -0.40 12.29 -0.41
N ALA A 244 -0.68 12.12 -1.69
CA ALA A 244 -1.43 13.09 -2.48
C ALA A 244 -2.85 13.28 -1.92
N LYS A 245 -3.54 12.19 -1.58
CA LYS A 245 -4.88 12.19 -0.99
C LYS A 245 -4.90 12.93 0.36
N ALA A 246 -4.07 12.51 1.31
CA ALA A 246 -4.13 12.98 2.69
C ALA A 246 -3.46 14.35 2.92
N PHE A 247 -2.39 14.64 2.17
CA PHE A 247 -1.57 15.84 2.39
C PHE A 247 -1.56 16.81 1.21
N GLN A 248 -2.28 16.50 0.12
CA GLN A 248 -2.32 17.34 -1.10
C GLN A 248 -0.91 17.64 -1.63
N PHE A 249 0.00 16.67 -1.50
CA PHE A 249 1.42 16.83 -1.80
C PHE A 249 1.86 15.98 -3.00
N GLN A 250 2.56 16.61 -3.94
CA GLN A 250 3.11 15.96 -5.12
C GLN A 250 4.62 15.70 -4.96
N THR A 251 4.98 14.44 -4.87
CA THR A 251 6.39 14.01 -4.81
C THR A 251 7.06 14.13 -6.19
N ALA A 252 8.28 14.67 -6.22
CA ALA A 252 9.10 14.81 -7.42
C ALA A 252 10.33 13.89 -7.43
N SER A 253 10.96 13.68 -6.28
CA SER A 253 12.11 12.76 -6.16
C SER A 253 12.09 11.99 -4.84
N MET A 254 12.92 10.94 -4.81
CA MET A 254 13.09 10.02 -3.69
C MET A 254 14.58 9.76 -3.51
N GLU A 255 15.07 9.83 -2.29
CA GLU A 255 16.45 9.49 -1.95
C GLU A 255 16.73 7.99 -2.10
N ALA A 256 18.02 7.62 -2.13
CA ALA A 256 18.44 6.22 -2.14
C ALA A 256 17.83 5.42 -0.96
N LEU A 257 17.46 4.16 -1.22
CA LEU A 257 16.88 3.27 -0.23
C LEU A 257 17.99 2.69 0.68
N ARG A 258 17.79 2.77 1.99
CA ARG A 258 18.66 2.11 2.98
C ARG A 258 17.89 1.05 3.73
N ILE A 259 18.42 -0.17 3.78
CA ILE A 259 17.89 -1.26 4.60
C ILE A 259 18.62 -1.24 5.94
N GLY A 260 17.92 -0.94 7.03
CA GLY A 260 18.48 -0.84 8.37
C GLY A 260 18.01 -1.96 9.29
N ASN A 261 18.90 -2.39 10.19
CA ASN A 261 18.64 -3.37 11.25
C ASN A 261 18.85 -2.73 12.63
N TYR A 262 17.84 -2.84 13.49
CA TYR A 262 17.93 -2.56 14.92
C TYR A 262 17.88 -3.89 15.66
N HIS A 263 18.96 -4.26 16.35
CA HIS A 263 19.05 -5.55 17.06
C HIS A 263 19.02 -5.35 18.57
N SER A 264 18.30 -6.23 19.27
CA SER A 264 18.26 -6.31 20.74
C SER A 264 19.62 -6.40 21.44
N LYS A 265 20.64 -7.07 20.86
CA LYS A 265 21.98 -7.23 21.45
C LYS A 265 22.64 -5.89 21.79
N GLU A 266 22.39 -4.88 20.97
CA GLU A 266 22.95 -3.53 21.12
C GLU A 266 21.89 -2.52 21.59
N LYS A 267 20.68 -3.01 21.93
CA LYS A 267 19.48 -2.18 22.16
C LYS A 267 19.25 -1.17 21.04
N GLY A 268 19.38 -1.62 19.79
CA GLY A 268 19.35 -0.77 18.60
C GLY A 268 18.19 0.23 18.63
N PHE A 269 18.50 1.51 18.40
CA PHE A 269 17.56 2.62 18.52
C PHE A 269 17.95 3.78 17.59
N PHE A 270 17.04 4.74 17.45
CA PHE A 270 17.38 6.07 16.91
C PHE A 270 16.65 7.12 17.74
N GLY A 271 17.40 7.88 18.52
CA GLY A 271 16.89 8.88 19.44
C GLY A 271 16.16 10.02 18.73
N ARG A 272 15.58 10.93 19.52
CA ARG A 272 14.72 12.02 19.02
C ARG A 272 15.43 12.90 18.00
N HIS A 273 14.86 12.99 16.81
CA HIS A 273 15.39 13.83 15.74
C HIS A 273 14.30 14.33 14.79
N ARG A 274 14.72 15.23 13.90
CA ARG A 274 13.99 15.68 12.71
C ARG A 274 14.89 15.46 11.52
N ASP A 275 14.32 14.99 10.41
CA ASP A 275 15.11 14.61 9.25
C ASP A 275 15.54 15.78 8.38
N ASN A 276 15.04 17.00 8.61
CA ASN A 276 15.27 18.15 7.73
C ASN A 276 15.97 19.35 8.39
N LYS A 277 16.70 19.12 9.51
CA LYS A 277 17.34 20.20 10.27
C LYS A 277 18.77 20.58 9.84
N THR A 278 19.39 19.81 8.94
CA THR A 278 20.74 20.13 8.42
C THR A 278 20.64 20.75 7.03
N THR A 279 21.68 21.46 6.59
CA THR A 279 21.76 21.98 5.22
C THR A 279 21.59 20.86 4.18
N PHE A 280 22.27 19.73 4.37
CA PHE A 280 22.21 18.56 3.49
C PHE A 280 20.84 17.87 3.44
N THR A 281 19.99 18.07 4.45
CA THR A 281 18.70 17.38 4.55
C THR A 281 17.48 18.30 4.49
N ALA A 282 17.69 19.61 4.36
CA ALA A 282 16.63 20.63 4.35
C ALA A 282 15.59 20.45 3.25
N HIS A 283 15.94 19.75 2.17
CA HIS A 283 15.03 19.46 1.06
C HIS A 283 14.01 18.36 1.39
N ARG A 284 14.26 17.52 2.40
CA ARG A 284 13.37 16.40 2.75
C ARG A 284 12.00 16.91 3.22
N ARG A 285 10.92 16.29 2.72
CA ARG A 285 9.53 16.63 3.07
C ARG A 285 8.87 15.51 3.85
N PHE A 286 8.92 14.28 3.32
CA PHE A 286 8.37 13.10 3.97
C PHE A 286 9.43 12.02 4.15
N ALA A 287 9.42 11.35 5.30
CA ALA A 287 10.13 10.12 5.54
C ALA A 287 9.19 8.93 5.23
N VAL A 288 9.76 7.88 4.66
CA VAL A 288 9.07 6.60 4.44
C VAL A 288 9.89 5.51 5.15
N SER A 289 9.28 4.90 6.17
CA SER A 289 9.81 3.75 6.90
C SER A 289 8.98 2.51 6.57
N LEU A 290 9.49 1.62 5.71
CA LEU A 290 8.85 0.34 5.37
C LEU A 290 9.36 -0.76 6.31
N ASN A 291 8.46 -1.49 6.97
CA ASN A 291 8.83 -2.59 7.86
C ASN A 291 9.03 -3.90 7.05
N LEU A 292 10.13 -4.64 7.26
CA LEU A 292 10.48 -5.79 6.42
C LEU A 292 10.24 -7.16 7.07
N ASN A 293 10.10 -7.24 8.38
CA ASN A 293 9.86 -8.48 9.10
C ASN A 293 8.58 -8.41 9.95
N PRO A 294 7.95 -9.55 10.27
CA PRO A 294 6.81 -9.60 11.18
C PRO A 294 7.10 -8.90 12.52
N LEU A 295 6.05 -8.40 13.18
CA LEU A 295 6.12 -7.73 14.47
C LEU A 295 6.32 -8.73 15.63
N THR A 296 7.41 -9.49 15.57
CA THR A 296 7.81 -10.48 16.59
C THR A 296 8.86 -9.96 17.57
N TYR A 297 9.31 -8.71 17.39
CA TYR A 297 10.27 -8.02 18.25
C TYR A 297 9.57 -7.15 19.32
N LYS A 298 10.26 -6.90 20.45
CA LYS A 298 9.82 -5.93 21.48
C LYS A 298 10.64 -4.64 21.39
N GLY A 299 10.00 -3.49 21.60
CA GLY A 299 10.60 -2.19 21.32
C GLY A 299 10.69 -1.93 19.81
N GLY A 300 11.53 -0.99 19.35
CA GLY A 300 11.72 -0.73 17.91
C GLY A 300 10.60 0.04 17.21
N GLN A 301 9.42 0.19 17.82
CA GLN A 301 8.33 0.99 17.28
C GLN A 301 8.73 2.47 17.18
N VAL A 302 8.06 3.21 16.30
CA VAL A 302 8.29 4.65 16.15
C VAL A 302 7.37 5.42 17.09
N ASN A 303 7.90 6.38 17.83
CA ASN A 303 7.13 7.32 18.64
C ASN A 303 7.25 8.75 18.08
N PHE A 304 6.17 9.52 18.21
CA PHE A 304 6.13 10.95 17.89
C PHE A 304 5.80 11.74 19.17
N PRO A 305 6.81 12.08 20.01
CA PRO A 305 6.56 12.57 21.37
C PRO A 305 5.80 13.91 21.44
N GLU A 306 5.83 14.72 20.38
CA GLU A 306 5.03 15.95 20.27
C GLU A 306 3.51 15.67 20.14
N TYR A 307 3.12 14.43 19.87
CA TYR A 307 1.73 13.99 19.67
C TYR A 307 1.27 12.94 20.68
N GLY A 308 2.14 12.51 21.59
CA GLY A 308 1.83 11.57 22.67
C GLY A 308 2.73 10.34 22.69
N GLN A 309 2.34 9.34 23.47
CA GLN A 309 3.11 8.11 23.70
C GLN A 309 2.69 6.94 22.79
N ALA A 310 1.81 7.19 21.81
CA ALA A 310 1.41 6.18 20.86
C ALA A 310 2.63 5.66 20.08
N LEU A 311 2.65 4.34 19.86
CA LEU A 311 3.71 3.64 19.16
C LEU A 311 3.20 3.13 17.81
N TYR A 312 3.97 3.39 16.76
CA TYR A 312 3.62 3.06 15.39
C TYR A 312 4.49 1.92 14.88
N ALA A 313 3.82 0.87 14.41
CA ALA A 313 4.46 -0.35 13.90
C ALA A 313 3.63 -0.90 12.73
N PRO A 314 3.93 -0.49 11.48
CA PRO A 314 3.31 -1.10 10.33
C PRO A 314 3.58 -2.62 10.29
N PRO A 315 2.65 -3.44 9.78
CA PRO A 315 2.90 -4.87 9.57
C PRO A 315 4.05 -5.10 8.59
N GLN A 316 4.50 -6.34 8.43
CA GLN A 316 5.48 -6.69 7.39
C GLN A 316 5.01 -6.17 6.02
N GLY A 317 5.91 -5.52 5.28
CA GLY A 317 5.61 -4.88 4.00
C GLY A 317 4.79 -3.59 4.09
N GLY A 318 4.45 -3.12 5.30
CA GLY A 318 3.75 -1.85 5.53
C GLY A 318 4.69 -0.66 5.68
N ALA A 319 4.23 0.53 5.31
CA ALA A 319 4.93 1.81 5.45
C ALA A 319 4.35 2.64 6.60
N LEU A 320 5.24 3.35 7.28
CA LEU A 320 4.93 4.53 8.08
C LEU A 320 5.46 5.75 7.32
N VAL A 321 4.57 6.68 6.99
CA VAL A 321 4.91 7.91 6.26
C VAL A 321 4.59 9.13 7.10
N PHE A 322 5.54 10.04 7.22
CA PHE A 322 5.40 11.19 8.10
C PHE A 322 6.26 12.36 7.64
N SER A 323 5.86 13.58 8.03
CA SER A 323 6.64 14.78 7.70
C SER A 323 8.00 14.74 8.40
N CYS A 324 9.07 15.05 7.66
CA CYS A 324 10.44 15.12 8.19
C CYS A 324 10.63 16.18 9.29
N SER A 325 9.65 17.07 9.46
CA SER A 325 9.64 18.09 10.50
C SER A 325 9.14 17.59 11.85
N LEU A 326 8.51 16.41 11.91
CA LEU A 326 7.97 15.84 13.15
C LEU A 326 9.07 15.27 14.05
N LEU A 327 8.93 15.45 15.36
CA LEU A 327 9.92 14.90 16.31
C LEU A 327 9.59 13.45 16.41
N HIS A 328 10.58 12.60 16.19
CA HIS A 328 10.35 11.18 16.24
C HIS A 328 11.57 10.43 16.71
N GLU A 329 11.33 9.23 17.22
CA GLU A 329 12.35 8.30 17.66
C GLU A 329 11.93 6.86 17.31
N ALA A 330 12.91 6.01 17.03
CA ALA A 330 12.72 4.56 17.01
C ALA A 330 13.13 4.04 18.40
N MET A 331 12.16 3.49 19.13
CA MET A 331 12.36 2.99 20.48
C MET A 331 13.44 1.89 20.49
N PRO A 332 14.22 1.73 21.58
CA PRO A 332 15.20 0.66 21.67
C PRO A 332 14.56 -0.71 21.48
N VAL A 333 15.13 -1.54 20.60
CA VAL A 333 14.73 -2.95 20.47
C VAL A 333 15.27 -3.70 21.68
N THR A 334 14.40 -4.40 22.41
CA THR A 334 14.77 -5.14 23.62
C THR A 334 14.76 -6.65 23.42
N GLU A 335 13.98 -7.16 22.47
CA GLU A 335 13.94 -8.58 22.08
C GLU A 335 13.82 -8.71 20.57
N GLY A 336 14.51 -9.68 19.98
CA GLY A 336 14.53 -9.90 18.53
C GLY A 336 15.27 -8.81 17.75
N GLU A 337 14.79 -8.53 16.54
CA GLU A 337 15.36 -7.54 15.64
C GLU A 337 14.28 -6.91 14.74
N ARG A 338 14.47 -5.63 14.41
CA ARG A 338 13.60 -4.88 13.49
C ARG A 338 14.38 -4.52 12.24
N PHE A 339 13.84 -4.91 11.09
CA PHE A 339 14.33 -4.50 9.79
C PHE A 339 13.38 -3.51 9.14
N GLY A 340 13.94 -2.50 8.49
CA GLY A 340 13.15 -1.60 7.65
C GLY A 340 13.92 -0.97 6.50
N ILE A 341 13.19 -0.48 5.51
CA ILE A 341 13.71 0.42 4.48
C ILE A 341 13.39 1.85 4.85
N PHE A 342 14.39 2.71 4.74
CA PHE A 342 14.29 4.13 5.01
C PHE A 342 14.65 4.91 3.74
N THR A 343 13.76 5.83 3.36
CA THR A 343 13.99 6.81 2.29
C THR A 343 13.22 8.10 2.60
N PHE A 344 13.52 9.13 1.81
CA PHE A 344 12.93 10.44 1.92
C PHE A 344 12.39 10.91 0.58
N LEU A 345 11.26 11.60 0.63
CA LEU A 345 10.57 12.15 -0.51
C LEU A 345 10.64 13.68 -0.46
N THR A 346 10.70 14.31 -1.63
CA THR A 346 10.66 15.77 -1.75
C THR A 346 9.81 16.25 -2.91
N ASP A 347 9.50 17.53 -2.92
CA ASP A 347 8.79 18.24 -3.98
C ASP A 347 9.77 18.69 -5.08
N ALA A 348 9.26 19.31 -6.15
CA ALA A 348 10.10 19.78 -7.24
C ALA A 348 11.11 20.87 -6.82
N ALA A 349 10.80 21.68 -5.80
CA ALA A 349 11.70 22.71 -5.31
C ALA A 349 12.84 22.10 -4.49
N GLY A 350 12.53 21.15 -3.61
CA GLY A 350 13.53 20.40 -2.86
C GLY A 350 14.38 19.51 -3.74
N ALA A 351 13.83 18.92 -4.81
CA ALA A 351 14.62 18.17 -5.80
C ALA A 351 15.67 19.07 -6.49
N ARG A 352 15.32 20.33 -6.82
CA ARG A 352 16.29 21.31 -7.34
C ARG A 352 17.36 21.65 -6.30
N GLN A 353 16.96 21.89 -5.06
CA GLN A 353 17.88 22.17 -3.95
C GLN A 353 18.88 21.02 -3.74
N GLU A 354 18.39 19.78 -3.76
CA GLU A 354 19.20 18.57 -3.66
C GLU A 354 20.23 18.50 -4.81
N GLN A 355 19.78 18.69 -6.05
CA GLN A 355 20.66 18.69 -7.23
C GLN A 355 21.74 19.78 -7.15
N GLU A 356 21.37 21.00 -6.73
CA GLU A 356 22.31 22.10 -6.55
C GLU A 356 23.35 21.79 -5.46
N MET A 357 22.91 21.21 -4.34
CA MET A 357 23.83 20.81 -3.27
C MET A 357 24.78 19.70 -3.74
N MET A 358 24.28 18.68 -4.43
CA MET A 358 25.11 17.61 -4.99
C MET A 358 26.11 18.15 -6.02
N ALA A 359 25.71 19.08 -6.87
CA ALA A 359 26.59 19.73 -7.83
C ALA A 359 27.72 20.52 -7.15
N LYS A 360 27.40 21.26 -6.07
CA LYS A 360 28.38 22.02 -5.27
C LYS A 360 29.39 21.15 -4.52
N HIS A 361 29.04 19.89 -4.24
CA HIS A 361 29.87 18.94 -3.47
C HIS A 361 30.38 17.77 -4.32
N ARG A 362 30.39 17.92 -5.66
CA ARG A 362 31.00 16.94 -6.56
C ARG A 362 32.48 16.76 -6.19
N GLY A 363 32.83 15.57 -5.71
CA GLY A 363 34.20 15.20 -5.30
C GLY A 363 34.42 15.09 -3.79
N THR A 364 33.49 15.55 -2.95
CA THR A 364 33.56 15.41 -1.47
C THR A 364 32.45 14.55 -0.88
N VAL A 365 31.40 14.25 -1.65
CA VAL A 365 30.29 13.40 -1.26
C VAL A 365 30.14 12.28 -2.29
N GLN A 366 30.22 11.01 -1.86
CA GLN A 366 29.81 9.89 -2.71
C GLN A 366 28.34 10.11 -3.08
N PRO A 367 28.00 10.22 -4.39
CA PRO A 367 26.64 10.48 -4.78
C PRO A 367 25.75 9.29 -4.39
N LEU A 368 24.76 9.54 -3.53
CA LEU A 368 23.59 8.68 -3.37
C LEU A 368 22.52 9.13 -4.38
N ALA A 369 22.86 9.10 -5.68
CA ALA A 369 21.89 9.39 -6.73
C ALA A 369 22.21 8.65 -8.03
N MET A 370 21.12 8.10 -8.57
CA MET A 370 20.93 7.31 -9.79
C MET A 370 21.75 7.80 -11.00
N LYS A 371 22.32 6.86 -11.77
CA LYS A 371 22.54 7.11 -13.20
C LYS A 371 21.17 7.21 -13.88
N LYS A 372 21.07 8.15 -14.82
CA LYS A 372 19.84 8.58 -15.52
C LYS A 372 19.06 7.42 -16.14
#